data_AF-A0ABD3V0P4-F1
#
_entry.id   AF-A0ABD3V0P4-F1
#
_cell.length_a   1.000
_cell.length_b   1.000
_cell.length_c   1.000
_cell.angle_alpha   90.00
_cell.angle_beta   90.00
_cell.angle_gamma   90.00
#
_symmetry.space_group_name_H-M   'P 1'
#
loop_
_entity.id
_entity.type
_entity.pdbx_description
1 polymer ?
#
loop_
_entity_poly.entity_id
_entity_poly.type
_entity_poly.pdbx_seq_one_letter_code
_entity_poly.pdbx_strand_id
1 'polypeptide(L)'
;MTSGKLPVPFPMEVKGNLSDNWTFFESQWDNYEIATGLDKKEDNIRAATLLSVMGRECYRIFQHLYIPDGDRKKLSTILKALKEHFIPKTNVIYERYVFNTSDQLQSEGVDVYVTRLRGLSNSCEFGTLQRQMIRD
;
A
#
# COMPACT_ATOMS: atom_id res chain seq x y z
N MET A 1 29.07 3.91 -28.18
CA MET A 1 28.71 3.84 -26.75
C MET A 1 27.23 3.53 -26.68
N THR A 2 26.87 2.26 -26.50
CA THR A 2 25.47 1.84 -26.31
C THR A 2 24.98 2.42 -24.99
N SER A 3 24.19 3.49 -25.06
CA SER A 3 23.44 4.03 -23.92
C SER A 3 22.62 2.88 -23.34
N GLY A 4 23.05 2.35 -22.19
CA GLY A 4 22.37 1.25 -21.52
C GLY A 4 20.98 1.75 -21.11
N LYS A 5 19.93 1.24 -21.76
CA LYS A 5 18.55 1.56 -21.36
C LYS A 5 18.37 1.06 -19.94
N LEU A 6 18.19 1.98 -19.00
CA LEU A 6 17.80 1.65 -17.63
C LEU A 6 16.52 0.82 -17.66
N PRO A 7 16.41 -0.26 -16.86
CA PRO A 7 15.22 -1.06 -16.82
C PRO A 7 14.04 -0.22 -16.31
N VAL A 8 12.89 -0.34 -16.98
CA VAL A 8 11.64 0.25 -16.52
C VAL A 8 11.11 -0.52 -15.31
N PRO A 9 10.35 0.13 -14.39
CA PRO A 9 9.72 -0.56 -13.26
C PRO A 9 8.84 -1.72 -13.73
N PHE A 10 8.71 -2.74 -12.89
CA PHE A 10 7.67 -3.74 -13.14
C PHE A 10 6.30 -3.07 -12.98
N PRO A 11 5.30 -3.41 -13.82
CA PRO A 11 3.95 -2.89 -13.64
C PRO A 11 3.37 -3.25 -12.27
N MET A 12 2.49 -2.41 -11.74
CA MET A 12 1.84 -2.66 -10.46
C MET A 12 0.96 -3.92 -10.52
N GLU A 13 1.21 -4.87 -9.61
CA GLU A 13 0.44 -6.11 -9.48
C GLU A 13 -0.83 -5.89 -8.65
N VAL A 14 -1.98 -5.89 -9.33
CA VAL A 14 -3.30 -5.62 -8.73
C VAL A 14 -4.02 -6.86 -8.17
N LYS A 15 -3.29 -7.93 -7.86
CA LYS A 15 -3.83 -9.19 -7.30
C LYS A 15 -2.93 -9.68 -6.17
N GLY A 16 -3.48 -10.43 -5.23
CA GLY A 16 -2.74 -10.95 -4.08
C GLY A 16 -2.58 -9.91 -2.98
N ASN A 17 -1.40 -9.84 -2.36
CA ASN A 17 -1.12 -8.87 -1.31
C ASN A 17 -0.90 -7.46 -1.90
N LEU A 18 -1.97 -6.70 -2.04
CA LEU A 18 -1.95 -5.36 -2.64
C LEU A 18 -1.04 -4.37 -1.90
N SER A 19 -0.93 -4.51 -0.57
CA SER A 19 -0.12 -3.60 0.24
C SER A 19 1.37 -3.81 -0.01
N ASP A 20 1.83 -5.06 -0.02
CA ASP A 20 3.22 -5.40 -0.33
C ASP A 20 3.55 -5.06 -1.79
N ASN A 21 2.64 -5.39 -2.71
CA ASN A 21 2.81 -5.09 -4.14
C ASN A 21 2.94 -3.58 -4.38
N TRP A 22 2.11 -2.76 -3.75
CA TRP A 22 2.19 -1.31 -3.88
C TRP A 22 3.48 -0.76 -3.29
N THR A 23 3.88 -1.24 -2.10
CA THR A 23 5.12 -0.81 -1.45
C THR A 23 6.34 -1.14 -2.32
N PHE A 24 6.34 -2.32 -2.94
CA PHE A 24 7.37 -2.71 -3.90
C PHE A 24 7.37 -1.81 -5.14
N PHE A 25 6.21 -1.61 -5.77
CA PHE A 25 6.07 -0.76 -6.96
C PHE A 25 6.48 0.70 -6.70
N GLU A 26 6.03 1.28 -5.58
CA GLU A 26 6.39 2.64 -5.13
C GLU A 26 7.90 2.78 -4.97
N SER A 27 8.55 1.79 -4.33
CA SER A 27 10.02 1.76 -4.21
C SER A 27 10.75 1.65 -5.56
N GLN A 28 10.22 0.86 -6.50
CA GLN A 28 10.80 0.79 -7.85
C GLN A 28 10.65 2.10 -8.60
N TRP A 29 9.50 2.76 -8.49
CA TRP A 29 9.23 4.05 -9.09
C TRP A 29 10.22 5.11 -8.58
N ASP A 30 10.41 5.21 -7.26
CA ASP A 30 11.33 6.19 -6.65
C ASP A 30 12.76 6.01 -7.19
N ASN A 31 13.25 4.77 -7.22
CA ASN A 31 14.57 4.46 -7.75
C ASN A 31 14.68 4.78 -9.25
N TYR A 32 13.66 4.45 -10.03
CA TYR A 32 13.61 4.72 -11.46
C TYR A 32 13.63 6.22 -11.75
N GLU A 33 12.90 7.01 -10.95
CA GLU A 33 12.82 8.45 -11.11
C GLU A 33 14.19 9.12 -10.95
N ILE A 34 14.93 8.72 -9.91
CA ILE A 34 16.29 9.19 -9.62
C ILE A 34 17.27 8.71 -10.70
N ALA A 35 17.24 7.41 -11.03
CA ALA A 35 18.20 6.81 -11.96
C ALA A 35 18.09 7.41 -13.37
N THR A 36 16.89 7.78 -13.80
CA THR A 36 16.63 8.36 -15.13
C THR A 36 16.72 9.89 -15.15
N GLY A 37 16.86 10.55 -13.99
CA GLY A 37 16.80 12.00 -13.86
C GLY A 37 15.41 12.59 -14.11
N LEU A 38 14.36 11.76 -14.02
CA LEU A 38 12.96 12.21 -14.09
C LEU A 38 12.60 13.10 -12.90
N ASP A 39 13.27 12.93 -11.76
CA ASP A 39 13.07 13.69 -10.53
C ASP A 39 13.25 15.20 -10.74
N LYS A 40 14.08 15.56 -11.72
CA LYS A 40 14.39 16.95 -12.12
C LYS A 40 13.50 17.49 -13.23
N LYS A 41 12.55 16.70 -13.74
CA LYS A 41 11.62 17.10 -14.80
C LYS A 41 10.37 17.75 -14.21
N GLU A 42 9.62 18.43 -15.08
CA GLU A 42 8.31 18.97 -14.72
C GLU A 42 7.37 17.87 -14.23
N ASP A 43 6.50 18.23 -13.28
CA ASP A 43 5.63 17.28 -12.58
C ASP A 43 4.64 16.57 -13.53
N ASN A 44 4.18 17.26 -14.57
CA ASN A 44 3.35 16.69 -15.63
C ASN A 44 4.06 15.56 -16.41
N ILE A 45 5.36 15.69 -16.67
CA ILE A 45 6.17 14.68 -17.36
C ILE A 45 6.37 13.48 -16.44
N ARG A 46 6.66 13.72 -15.16
CA ARG A 46 6.80 12.66 -14.15
C ARG A 46 5.48 11.89 -14.01
N ALA A 47 4.37 12.58 -13.86
CA ALA A 47 3.03 12.00 -13.80
C ALA A 47 2.67 11.19 -15.05
N ALA A 48 2.91 11.74 -16.25
CA ALA A 48 2.68 11.02 -17.51
C ALA A 48 3.54 9.75 -17.60
N THR A 49 4.78 9.82 -17.13
CA THR A 49 5.69 8.67 -17.12
C THR A 49 5.20 7.59 -16.15
N LEU A 50 4.79 7.95 -14.93
CA LEU A 50 4.18 7.03 -13.97
C LEU A 50 2.97 6.30 -14.59
N LEU A 51 2.06 7.04 -15.21
CA LEU A 51 0.88 6.51 -15.90
C LEU A 51 1.23 5.55 -17.03
N SER A 52 2.37 5.74 -17.70
CA SER A 52 2.85 4.84 -18.75
C SER A 52 3.43 3.52 -18.24
N VAL A 53 4.02 3.51 -17.03
CA VAL A 53 4.74 2.35 -16.48
C VAL A 53 3.94 1.54 -15.46
N MET A 54 2.91 2.12 -14.83
CA MET A 54 2.11 1.45 -13.79
C MET A 54 1.33 0.22 -14.28
N GLY A 55 1.19 0.05 -15.59
CA GLY A 55 0.46 -1.06 -16.20
C GLY A 55 -1.03 -0.79 -16.39
N ARG A 56 -1.64 -1.59 -17.28
CA ARG A 56 -3.02 -1.41 -17.74
C ARG A 56 -4.04 -1.44 -16.61
N GLU A 57 -3.95 -2.44 -15.72
CA GLU A 57 -4.98 -2.63 -14.68
C GLU A 57 -4.90 -1.54 -13.60
N CYS A 58 -3.68 -1.16 -13.18
CA CYS A 58 -3.49 -0.04 -12.29
C CYS A 58 -3.96 1.28 -12.92
N TYR A 59 -3.70 1.49 -14.21
CA TYR A 59 -4.21 2.65 -14.95
C TYR A 59 -5.74 2.69 -14.99
N ARG A 60 -6.40 1.54 -15.20
CA ARG A 60 -7.88 1.46 -15.11
C ARG A 60 -8.38 1.86 -13.73
N ILE A 61 -7.73 1.41 -12.65
CA ILE A 61 -8.07 1.82 -11.28
C ILE A 61 -7.93 3.33 -11.13
N PHE A 62 -6.78 3.89 -11.53
CA PHE A 62 -6.51 5.33 -11.50
C PHE A 62 -7.63 6.15 -12.16
N GLN A 63 -8.14 5.73 -13.33
CA GLN A 63 -9.20 6.44 -14.03
C GLN A 63 -10.47 6.61 -13.19
N HIS A 64 -10.77 5.65 -12.31
CA HIS A 64 -11.96 5.64 -11.45
C HIS A 64 -11.72 6.26 -10.07
N LEU A 65 -10.48 6.63 -9.72
CA LEU A 65 -10.21 7.32 -8.47
C LEU A 65 -10.76 8.75 -8.51
N TYR A 66 -11.32 9.21 -7.40
CA TYR A 66 -11.74 10.59 -7.26
C TYR A 66 -10.52 11.49 -7.00
N ILE A 67 -10.08 12.18 -8.05
CA ILE A 67 -9.00 13.17 -8.01
C ILE A 67 -9.52 14.42 -8.74
N PRO A 68 -9.47 15.62 -8.12
CA PRO A 68 -9.85 16.87 -8.78
C PRO A 68 -9.08 17.05 -10.09
N ASP A 69 -9.73 17.54 -11.15
CA ASP A 69 -9.14 17.58 -12.50
C ASP A 69 -7.83 18.38 -12.58
N GLY A 70 -7.71 19.46 -11.80
CA GLY A 70 -6.48 20.25 -11.69
C GLY A 70 -5.31 19.51 -11.05
N ASP A 71 -5.59 18.44 -10.30
CA ASP A 71 -4.60 17.65 -9.57
C ASP A 71 -4.29 16.30 -10.23
N ARG A 72 -5.04 15.88 -11.26
CA ARG A 72 -4.79 14.66 -12.04
C ARG A 72 -3.49 14.68 -12.86
N LYS A 73 -2.77 15.80 -12.84
CA LYS A 73 -1.44 15.97 -13.45
C LYS A 73 -0.32 16.09 -12.42
N LYS A 74 -0.66 16.08 -11.13
CA LYS A 74 0.31 16.22 -10.04
C LYS A 74 0.77 14.85 -9.57
N LEU A 75 2.06 14.56 -9.67
CA LEU A 75 2.59 13.23 -9.35
C LEU A 75 2.25 12.83 -7.91
N SER A 76 2.46 13.75 -6.96
CA SER A 76 2.22 13.51 -5.54
C SER A 76 0.76 13.18 -5.24
N THR A 77 -0.19 13.85 -5.91
CA THR A 77 -1.62 13.56 -5.74
C THR A 77 -1.97 12.18 -6.31
N ILE A 78 -1.42 11.83 -7.47
CA ILE A 78 -1.65 10.53 -8.11
C ILE A 78 -1.13 9.40 -7.22
N LEU A 79 0.13 9.49 -6.77
CA LEU A 79 0.75 8.50 -5.88
C LEU A 79 -0.03 8.36 -4.57
N LYS A 80 -0.44 9.47 -3.96
CA LYS A 80 -1.25 9.45 -2.74
C LYS A 80 -2.57 8.72 -2.95
N ALA A 81 -3.31 9.05 -4.00
CA ALA A 81 -4.62 8.44 -4.28
C ALA A 81 -4.50 6.93 -4.56
N LEU A 82 -3.46 6.51 -5.28
CA LEU A 82 -3.17 5.10 -5.52
C LEU A 82 -2.76 4.38 -4.23
N LYS A 83 -1.92 5.00 -3.41
CA LYS A 83 -1.55 4.47 -2.10
C LYS A 83 -2.74 4.27 -1.19
N GLU A 84 -3.64 5.24 -1.11
CA GLU A 84 -4.88 5.13 -0.32
C GLU A 84 -5.82 4.04 -0.85
N HIS A 85 -5.76 3.73 -2.15
CA HIS A 85 -6.53 2.64 -2.75
C HIS A 85 -5.93 1.26 -2.45
N PHE A 86 -4.62 1.08 -2.63
CA PHE A 86 -3.95 -0.22 -2.47
C PHE A 86 -3.55 -0.54 -1.04
N ILE A 87 -3.32 0.50 -0.24
CA ILE A 87 -3.07 0.44 1.19
C ILE A 87 -4.22 1.20 1.87
N PRO A 88 -5.43 0.60 1.91
CA PRO A 88 -6.52 1.22 2.63
C PRO A 88 -6.09 1.43 4.07
N LYS A 89 -6.43 2.59 4.64
CA LYS A 89 -6.21 2.83 6.05
C LYS A 89 -6.92 1.73 6.83
N THR A 90 -6.15 0.96 7.59
CA THR A 90 -6.67 0.03 8.57
C THR A 90 -7.69 0.79 9.42
N ASN A 91 -8.95 0.32 9.44
CA ASN A 91 -9.94 0.91 10.33
C ASN A 91 -9.65 0.41 11.74
N VAL A 92 -8.73 1.08 12.42
CA VAL A 92 -8.25 0.74 13.75
C VAL A 92 -9.39 0.53 14.74
N ILE A 93 -10.49 1.27 14.62
CA ILE A 93 -11.67 1.11 15.48
C ILE A 93 -12.33 -0.25 15.23
N TYR A 94 -12.52 -0.61 13.96
CA TYR A 94 -13.08 -1.91 13.59
C TYR A 94 -12.15 -3.07 14.00
N GLU A 95 -10.85 -2.96 13.74
CA GLU A 95 -9.87 -3.98 14.16
C GLU A 95 -9.86 -4.17 15.67
N ARG A 96 -9.88 -3.08 16.44
CA ARG A 96 -10.01 -3.12 17.90
C ARG A 96 -11.33 -3.73 18.34
N TYR A 97 -12.43 -3.46 17.64
CA TYR A 97 -13.71 -4.10 17.91
C TYR A 97 -13.62 -5.62 17.70
N VAL A 98 -13.07 -6.07 16.57
CA VAL A 98 -12.86 -7.50 16.28
C VAL A 98 -11.96 -8.16 17.32
N PHE A 99 -10.86 -7.50 17.72
CA PHE A 99 -9.98 -7.98 18.78
C PHE A 99 -10.71 -8.09 20.13
N ASN A 100 -11.43 -7.04 20.55
CA ASN A 100 -12.09 -6.98 21.86
C ASN A 100 -13.35 -7.85 21.97
N THR A 101 -13.96 -8.23 20.84
CA THR A 101 -15.14 -9.11 20.79
C THR A 101 -14.81 -10.54 20.36
N SER A 102 -13.53 -10.84 20.16
CA SER A 102 -13.07 -12.17 19.81
C SER A 102 -13.04 -13.07 21.05
N ASP A 103 -14.02 -13.95 21.18
CA ASP A 103 -14.05 -14.99 22.21
C ASP A 103 -13.32 -16.28 21.78
N GLN A 104 -12.91 -17.09 22.75
CA GLN A 104 -12.39 -18.44 22.51
C GLN A 104 -13.51 -19.35 21.98
N LEU A 105 -13.25 -20.06 20.88
CA LEU A 105 -14.23 -21.00 20.34
C LEU A 105 -14.31 -22.26 21.21
N GLN A 106 -15.47 -22.92 21.21
CA GLN A 106 -15.75 -24.10 22.05
C GLN A 106 -14.75 -25.26 21.87
N SER A 107 -14.16 -25.38 20.68
CA SER A 107 -13.17 -26.41 20.33
C SER A 107 -11.75 -25.85 20.14
N GLU A 108 -11.51 -24.58 20.42
CA GLU A 108 -10.21 -23.94 20.25
C GLU A 108 -9.38 -24.11 21.54
N GLY A 109 -8.17 -24.65 21.43
CA GLY A 109 -7.24 -24.71 22.55
C GLY A 109 -6.75 -23.32 22.95
N VAL A 110 -6.41 -23.12 24.22
CA VAL A 110 -5.99 -21.80 24.75
C VAL A 110 -4.80 -21.24 23.98
N ASP A 111 -3.79 -22.05 23.67
CA ASP A 111 -2.61 -21.60 22.90
C ASP A 111 -2.98 -21.12 21.49
N VAL A 112 -3.95 -21.78 20.85
CA VAL A 112 -4.46 -21.41 19.52
C VAL A 112 -5.21 -20.09 19.60
N TYR A 113 -6.05 -19.94 20.63
CA TYR A 113 -6.77 -18.70 20.90
C TYR A 113 -5.83 -17.51 21.16
N VAL A 114 -4.82 -17.68 22.01
CA VAL A 114 -3.81 -16.64 22.30
C VAL A 114 -3.02 -16.27 21.03
N THR A 115 -2.67 -17.27 20.20
CA THR A 115 -2.00 -17.02 18.92
C THR A 115 -2.87 -16.21 17.97
N ARG A 116 -4.17 -16.52 17.89
CA ARG A 116 -5.14 -15.78 17.08
C ARG A 116 -5.31 -14.34 17.56
N LEU A 117 -5.44 -14.12 18.87
CA LEU A 117 -5.48 -12.77 19.45
C LEU A 117 -4.22 -11.97 19.14
N ARG A 118 -3.02 -12.60 19.19
CA ARG A 118 -1.76 -11.94 18.82
C ARG A 118 -1.79 -11.49 17.35
N GLY A 119 -2.31 -12.32 16.46
CA GLY A 119 -2.54 -11.96 15.05
C GLY A 119 -3.44 -10.74 14.88
N LEU A 120 -4.62 -10.76 15.52
CA LEU A 120 -5.58 -9.64 15.48
C LEU A 120 -5.01 -8.33 16.07
N SER A 121 -4.13 -8.42 17.07
CA SER A 121 -3.54 -7.23 17.70
C SER A 121 -2.63 -6.42 16.77
N ASN A 122 -2.13 -7.02 15.68
CA ASN A 122 -1.17 -6.39 14.77
C ASN A 122 -1.78 -5.22 13.98
N SER A 123 -3.06 -5.29 13.64
CA SER A 123 -3.79 -4.25 12.92
C SER A 123 -4.48 -3.24 13.85
N CYS A 124 -4.44 -3.46 15.17
CA CYS A 124 -5.14 -2.63 16.16
C CYS A 124 -4.39 -1.36 16.58
N GLU A 125 -3.16 -1.16 16.12
CA GLU A 125 -2.30 -0.02 16.48
C GLU A 125 -2.27 0.27 17.99
N PHE A 126 -2.12 -0.77 18.83
CA PHE A 126 -2.05 -0.61 20.29
C PHE A 126 -0.75 0.05 20.77
N GLY A 127 0.25 0.18 19.90
CA GLY A 127 1.54 0.77 20.25
C GLY A 127 2.20 0.03 21.42
N THR A 128 2.63 0.78 22.44
CA THR A 128 3.29 0.22 23.62
C THR A 128 2.39 -0.70 24.46
N LEU A 129 1.07 -0.61 24.30
CA LEU A 129 0.10 -1.42 25.04
C LEU A 129 -0.10 -2.82 24.44
N GLN A 130 0.40 -3.11 23.24
CA GLN A 130 0.10 -4.36 22.53
C GLN A 130 0.38 -5.62 23.38
N ARG A 131 1.49 -5.64 24.12
CA ARG A 131 1.83 -6.75 25.04
C ARG A 131 0.95 -6.84 26.28
N GLN A 132 0.27 -5.77 26.67
CA GLN A 132 -0.62 -5.75 27.84
C GLN A 132 -2.04 -6.17 27.51
N MET A 133 -2.42 -6.12 26.23
CA MET A 133 -3.75 -6.48 25.74
C MET A 133 -3.99 -7.99 25.74
N ILE A 134 -2.93 -8.79 25.75
CA ILE A 134 -2.97 -10.25 25.83
C ILE A 134 -2.05 -10.64 26.98
N ARG A 135 -2.63 -11.15 28.06
CA ARG A 135 -1.89 -11.54 29.28
C ARG A 135 -1.91 -13.06 29.42
N ASP A 136 -0.81 -13.56 29.97
CA ASP A 136 -0.60 -14.97 30.29
C ASP A 136 -1.60 -15.45 31.36
#